data_AF-A0AB35MHB2-F1
#
_entry.id   AF-A0AB35MHB2-F1
#
_cell.length_a   1.000
_cell.length_b   1.000
_cell.length_c   1.000
_cell.angle_alpha   90.00
_cell.angle_beta   90.00
_cell.angle_gamma   90.00
#
_symmetry.space_group_name_H-M   'P 1'
#
loop_
_entity.id
_entity.type
_entity.pdbx_description
1 polymer ?
#
loop_
_entity_poly.entity_id
_entity_poly.type
_entity_poly.pdbx_seq_one_letter_code
_entity_poly.pdbx_strand_id
1 'polypeptide(L)'
;MAAAKPKKPRIPLEDAITQFGLPLANRDFVRDLAAHIGISGCEVTPGFIKAFRADRGSPLRIAPGHTTGFVSREEAKAAAGEGADTWESDRATLWGVTHPVTYTSRNTARAEAPERDHGTCPVHFVALPATGVCDLCD
;
A
#
# COMPACT_ATOMS: atom_id res chain seq x y z
N MET A 1 -28.89 -7.40 -25.28
CA MET A 1 -28.75 -6.04 -24.72
C MET A 1 -28.35 -6.19 -23.26
N ALA A 2 -27.08 -5.97 -22.91
CA ALA A 2 -26.63 -6.12 -21.53
C ALA A 2 -27.23 -4.98 -20.69
N ALA A 3 -28.14 -5.31 -19.77
CA ALA A 3 -28.67 -4.36 -18.81
C ALA A 3 -27.49 -3.75 -18.04
N ALA A 4 -27.28 -2.45 -18.20
CA ALA A 4 -26.34 -1.70 -17.38
C ALA A 4 -26.81 -1.84 -15.93
N LYS A 5 -26.05 -2.60 -15.11
CA LYS A 5 -26.32 -2.71 -13.68
C LYS A 5 -26.50 -1.31 -13.10
N PRO A 6 -27.49 -1.08 -12.22
CA PRO A 6 -27.69 0.24 -11.61
C PRO A 6 -26.36 0.64 -10.95
N LYS A 7 -25.74 1.72 -11.46
CA LYS A 7 -24.52 2.28 -10.88
C LYS A 7 -24.91 2.68 -9.46
N LYS A 8 -24.28 2.09 -8.43
CA LYS A 8 -24.57 2.55 -7.07
C LYS A 8 -24.22 4.04 -6.99
N PRO A 9 -24.94 4.82 -6.19
CA PRO A 9 -24.60 6.21 -5.99
C PRO A 9 -23.15 6.30 -5.56
N ARG A 10 -22.37 7.11 -6.29
CA ARG A 10 -20.98 7.38 -5.93
C ARG A 10 -21.02 8.25 -4.68
N ILE A 11 -20.56 7.71 -3.57
CA ILE A 11 -20.45 8.44 -2.32
C ILE A 11 -19.06 9.06 -2.21
N PRO A 12 -18.90 10.13 -1.43
CA PRO A 12 -17.58 10.69 -1.18
C PRO A 12 -16.68 9.66 -0.47
N LEU A 13 -15.37 9.82 -0.63
CA LEU A 13 -14.38 8.88 -0.12
C LEU A 13 -14.54 8.64 1.39
N GLU A 14 -14.79 9.69 2.16
CA GLU A 14 -14.88 9.60 3.64
C GLU A 14 -16.08 8.76 4.07
N ASP A 15 -17.19 8.88 3.35
CA ASP A 15 -18.39 8.07 3.54
C ASP A 15 -18.11 6.60 3.17
N ALA A 16 -17.38 6.38 2.07
CA ALA A 16 -16.98 5.03 1.65
C ALA A 16 -16.04 4.36 2.65
N ILE A 17 -15.06 5.09 3.18
CA ILE A 17 -14.13 4.62 4.21
C ILE A 17 -14.90 4.25 5.49
N THR A 18 -15.84 5.09 5.89
CA THR A 18 -16.68 4.89 7.08
C THR A 18 -17.60 3.69 6.91
N GLN A 19 -18.30 3.60 5.76
CA GLN A 19 -19.20 2.50 5.45
C GLN A 19 -18.47 1.16 5.33
N PHE A 20 -17.26 1.16 4.77
CA PHE A 20 -16.44 -0.05 4.66
C PHE A 20 -15.77 -0.44 5.98
N GLY A 21 -15.60 0.51 6.91
CA GLY A 21 -14.98 0.25 8.21
C GLY A 21 -13.47 0.08 8.15
N LEU A 22 -12.77 0.85 7.30
CA LEU A 22 -11.30 0.82 7.29
C LEU A 22 -10.72 1.26 8.65
N PRO A 23 -9.60 0.66 9.10
CA PRO A 23 -8.90 1.06 10.32
C PRO A 23 -8.26 2.43 10.13
N LEU A 24 -8.19 3.22 11.21
CA LEU A 24 -7.73 4.62 11.19
C LEU A 24 -6.41 4.81 10.42
N ALA A 25 -5.40 3.98 10.69
CA ALA A 25 -4.12 4.03 10.00
C ALA A 25 -4.20 3.84 8.47
N ASN A 26 -5.18 3.09 7.97
CA ASN A 26 -5.41 2.95 6.54
C ASN A 26 -6.27 4.10 5.98
N ARG A 27 -7.02 4.81 6.82
CA ARG A 27 -7.83 5.96 6.37
C ARG A 27 -6.93 7.09 5.92
N ASP A 28 -5.91 7.44 6.70
CA ASP A 28 -4.96 8.49 6.33
C ASP A 28 -4.22 8.15 5.05
N PHE A 29 -3.74 6.91 4.92
CA PHE A 29 -3.13 6.41 3.69
C PHE A 29 -4.06 6.51 2.48
N VAL A 30 -5.31 6.07 2.62
CA VAL A 30 -6.29 6.12 1.53
C VAL A 30 -6.69 7.56 1.19
N ARG A 31 -6.74 8.47 2.17
CA ARG A 31 -7.01 9.89 1.96
C ARG A 31 -5.89 10.55 1.16
N ASP A 32 -4.64 10.32 1.54
CA ASP A 32 -3.47 10.85 0.82
C ASP A 32 -3.42 10.34 -0.63
N LEU A 33 -3.57 9.03 -0.80
CA LEU A 33 -3.65 8.38 -2.11
C LEU A 33 -4.78 8.95 -2.97
N ALA A 34 -5.96 9.14 -2.39
CA ALA A 34 -7.10 9.67 -3.14
C ALA A 34 -6.96 11.16 -3.47
N ALA A 35 -6.29 11.94 -2.61
CA ALA A 35 -5.97 13.34 -2.87
C ALA A 35 -4.93 13.46 -3.99
N HIS A 36 -3.90 12.60 -3.98
CA HIS A 36 -2.86 12.57 -5.01
C HIS A 36 -3.42 12.18 -6.38
N ILE A 37 -4.27 11.16 -6.42
CA ILE A 37 -4.84 10.63 -7.67
C ILE A 37 -6.02 11.47 -8.19
N GLY A 38 -6.69 12.24 -7.32
CA GLY A 38 -7.89 13.00 -7.68
C GLY A 38 -9.11 12.08 -7.89
N ILE A 39 -9.60 11.46 -6.82
CA ILE A 39 -10.81 10.63 -6.87
C ILE A 39 -12.09 11.49 -6.95
N SER A 40 -12.90 11.24 -7.97
CA SER A 40 -14.19 11.92 -8.18
C SER A 40 -15.36 11.25 -7.46
N GLY A 41 -15.22 9.99 -7.03
CA GLY A 41 -16.24 9.32 -6.24
C GLY A 41 -15.93 7.84 -5.98
N CYS A 42 -16.59 7.27 -4.98
CA CYS A 42 -16.33 5.92 -4.49
C CYS A 42 -17.60 5.06 -4.51
N GLU A 43 -17.42 3.76 -4.74
CA GLU A 43 -18.47 2.75 -4.65
C GLU A 43 -18.03 1.64 -3.70
N VAL A 44 -18.79 1.45 -2.61
CA VAL A 44 -18.49 0.41 -1.62
C VAL A 44 -19.03 -0.94 -2.12
N THR A 45 -18.12 -1.91 -2.19
CA THR A 45 -18.41 -3.30 -2.54
C THR A 45 -18.05 -4.20 -1.36
N PRO A 46 -18.77 -5.32 -1.13
CA PRO A 46 -18.33 -6.33 -0.16
C PRO A 46 -16.90 -6.79 -0.48
N GLY A 47 -15.95 -6.38 0.36
CA GLY A 47 -14.52 -6.71 0.26
C GLY A 47 -13.59 -5.63 -0.31
N PHE A 48 -14.10 -4.58 -0.96
CA PHE A 48 -13.27 -3.47 -1.43
C PHE A 48 -14.08 -2.20 -1.73
N ILE A 49 -13.42 -1.06 -1.68
CA ILE A 49 -13.93 0.22 -2.20
C ILE A 49 -13.42 0.41 -3.62
N LYS A 50 -14.31 0.75 -4.54
CA LYS A 50 -13.97 1.09 -5.92
C LYS A 50 -13.93 2.61 -6.05
N ALA A 51 -12.75 3.18 -6.21
CA ALA A 51 -12.53 4.61 -6.33
C ALA A 51 -12.38 5.01 -7.80
N PHE A 52 -13.24 5.91 -8.27
CA PHE A 52 -13.22 6.39 -9.65
C PHE A 52 -12.37 7.65 -9.75
N ARG A 53 -11.37 7.61 -10.62
CA ARG A 53 -10.48 8.75 -10.91
C ARG A 53 -11.27 9.82 -11.67
N ALA A 54 -10.96 11.10 -11.42
CA ALA A 54 -11.52 12.20 -12.19
C ALA A 54 -11.07 12.16 -13.66
N ASP A 55 -9.85 11.67 -13.90
CA ASP A 55 -9.18 11.64 -15.21
C ASP A 55 -9.68 10.54 -16.18
N ARG A 56 -10.86 9.97 -15.96
CA ARG A 56 -11.46 8.86 -16.76
C ARG A 56 -10.60 7.57 -16.87
N GLY A 57 -9.48 7.49 -16.15
CA GLY A 57 -8.67 6.29 -16.04
C GLY A 57 -9.38 5.13 -15.32
N SER A 58 -8.74 3.96 -15.34
CA SER A 58 -9.24 2.77 -14.65
C SER A 58 -9.52 3.06 -13.17
N PRO A 59 -10.65 2.60 -12.63
CA PRO A 59 -10.97 2.80 -11.22
C PRO A 59 -9.99 2.03 -10.33
N LEU A 60 -9.56 2.68 -9.25
CA LEU A 60 -8.75 2.08 -8.21
C LEU A 60 -9.60 1.16 -7.33
N ARG A 61 -9.00 0.07 -6.89
CA ARG A 61 -9.62 -0.93 -6.02
C ARG A 61 -8.89 -0.94 -4.69
N ILE A 62 -9.52 -0.37 -3.68
CA ILE A 62 -9.00 -0.24 -2.32
C ILE A 62 -9.57 -1.41 -1.50
N ALA A 63 -8.76 -2.43 -1.30
CA ALA A 63 -9.04 -3.54 -0.38
C ALA A 63 -8.51 -3.17 1.03
N PRO A 64 -8.92 -3.88 2.10
CA PRO A 64 -8.52 -3.54 3.47
C PRO A 64 -7.02 -3.67 3.75
N GLY A 65 -6.26 -4.35 2.89
CA GLY A 65 -4.82 -4.53 3.03
C GLY A 65 -3.99 -4.10 1.81
N HIS A 66 -4.62 -3.69 0.71
CA HIS A 66 -3.91 -3.24 -0.49
C HIS A 66 -4.79 -2.38 -1.38
N THR A 67 -4.21 -1.45 -2.13
CA THR A 67 -4.88 -0.75 -3.24
C THR A 67 -4.29 -1.21 -4.55
N THR A 68 -5.11 -1.49 -5.55
CA THR A 68 -4.68 -1.88 -6.90
C THR A 68 -5.34 -1.00 -7.96
N GLY A 69 -4.75 -0.95 -9.15
CA GLY A 69 -5.31 -0.25 -10.30
C GLY A 69 -4.50 0.96 -10.77
N PHE A 70 -3.25 1.08 -10.31
CA PHE A 70 -2.32 2.09 -10.76
C PHE A 70 -1.77 1.73 -12.14
N VAL A 71 -1.59 2.72 -13.01
CA VAL A 71 -1.11 2.46 -14.39
C VAL A 71 0.39 2.25 -14.45
N SER A 72 1.14 2.67 -13.43
CA SER A 72 2.60 2.59 -13.38
C SER A 72 3.12 2.47 -11.96
N ARG A 73 4.32 1.91 -11.81
CA ARG A 73 5.01 1.80 -10.52
C ARG A 73 5.25 3.15 -9.87
N GLU A 74 5.68 4.13 -10.66
CA GLU A 74 5.98 5.48 -10.19
C GLU A 74 4.73 6.15 -9.64
N GLU A 75 3.59 6.00 -10.31
CA GLU A 75 2.30 6.47 -9.83
C GLU A 75 1.90 5.78 -8.53
N ALA A 76 2.11 4.46 -8.45
CA ALA A 76 1.83 3.70 -7.24
C ALA A 76 2.70 4.15 -6.05
N LYS A 77 4.00 4.36 -6.27
CA LYS A 77 4.93 4.87 -5.25
C LYS A 77 4.61 6.31 -4.84
N ALA A 78 4.32 7.18 -5.81
CA ALA A 78 3.99 8.58 -5.54
C ALA A 78 2.69 8.70 -4.73
N ALA A 79 1.69 7.87 -5.03
CA ALA A 79 0.41 7.88 -4.33
C ALA A 79 0.42 7.14 -2.99
N ALA A 80 1.37 6.22 -2.76
CA ALA A 80 1.47 5.45 -1.52
C ALA A 80 2.56 5.97 -0.56
N GLY A 81 3.47 6.82 -1.05
CA GLY A 81 4.63 7.29 -0.30
C GLY A 81 5.82 6.34 -0.40
N GLU A 82 7.02 6.88 -0.14
CA GLU A 82 8.31 6.23 -0.38
C GLU A 82 8.55 4.92 0.42
N GLY A 83 7.78 4.71 1.49
CA GLY A 83 7.85 3.51 2.34
C GLY A 83 6.85 2.40 2.01
N ALA A 84 5.98 2.57 1.01
CA ALA A 84 4.96 1.58 0.70
C ALA A 84 5.45 0.46 -0.23
N ASP A 85 5.09 -0.77 0.08
CA ASP A 85 5.41 -1.94 -0.74
C ASP A 85 4.55 -1.93 -2.02
N THR A 86 5.20 -1.69 -3.16
CA THR A 86 4.57 -1.64 -4.49
C THR A 86 4.88 -2.91 -5.28
N TRP A 87 3.85 -3.55 -5.82
CA TRP A 87 3.97 -4.79 -6.59
C TRP A 87 3.16 -4.72 -7.89
N GLU A 88 3.59 -5.47 -8.89
CA GLU A 88 2.89 -5.56 -10.17
C GLU A 88 1.82 -6.67 -10.10
N SER A 89 0.60 -6.36 -10.55
CA SER A 89 -0.46 -7.36 -10.67
C SER A 89 -0.38 -8.07 -12.01
N ASP A 90 0.07 -9.32 -11.96
CA ASP A 90 0.18 -10.25 -13.09
C ASP A 90 -1.12 -10.37 -13.92
N ARG A 91 -2.29 -10.23 -13.26
CA ARG A 91 -3.60 -10.40 -13.91
C ARG A 91 -4.13 -9.18 -14.64
N ALA A 92 -3.55 -8.00 -14.44
CA ALA A 92 -4.14 -6.76 -14.93
C ALA A 92 -3.15 -5.80 -15.58
N THR A 93 -1.85 -6.10 -15.58
CA THR A 93 -0.80 -5.13 -16.00
C THR A 93 -0.94 -3.80 -15.24
N LEU A 94 -1.49 -3.87 -14.02
CA LEU A 94 -1.71 -2.72 -13.14
C LEU A 94 -0.88 -2.91 -11.90
N TRP A 95 -0.44 -1.81 -11.34
CA TRP A 95 0.33 -1.77 -10.12
C TRP A 95 -0.60 -1.76 -8.89
N GLY A 96 -0.09 -2.36 -7.82
CA GLY A 96 -0.72 -2.43 -6.51
C GLY A 96 0.24 -1.94 -5.42
N VAL A 97 -0.34 -1.49 -4.31
CA VAL A 97 0.37 -1.03 -3.12
C VAL A 97 -0.24 -1.69 -1.90
N THR A 98 0.60 -2.16 -0.99
CA THR A 98 0.17 -2.78 0.26
C THR A 98 -0.10 -1.69 1.31
N HIS A 99 -1.19 -1.83 2.07
CA HIS A 99 -1.55 -0.87 3.14
C HIS A 99 -0.68 -1.09 4.38
N PRO A 100 -0.43 -0.03 5.17
CA PRO A 100 0.38 -0.11 6.38
C PRO A 100 -0.22 -1.05 7.44
N VAL A 101 -1.56 -1.14 7.53
CA VAL A 101 -2.23 -2.08 8.45
C VAL A 101 -2.99 -3.12 7.62
N THR A 102 -2.42 -4.31 7.49
CA THR A 102 -3.15 -5.47 6.96
C THR A 102 -3.78 -6.22 8.14
N TYR A 103 -5.07 -6.57 8.07
CA TYR A 103 -5.81 -7.32 9.11
C TYR A 103 -5.24 -8.72 9.44
N THR A 104 -4.17 -9.14 8.78
CA THR A 104 -3.43 -10.36 9.10
C THR A 104 -2.36 -10.06 10.14
N SER A 105 -2.66 -10.45 11.38
CA SER A 105 -1.70 -10.90 12.39
C SER A 105 -0.24 -11.03 11.89
N ARG A 106 0.62 -10.11 12.35
CA ARG A 106 2.02 -10.37 12.71
C ARG A 106 3.01 -10.94 11.65
N ASN A 107 2.82 -10.88 10.33
CA ASN A 107 3.90 -11.42 9.46
C ASN A 107 3.96 -11.04 7.97
N THR A 108 3.85 -9.77 7.58
CA THR A 108 4.35 -9.34 6.25
C THR A 108 4.99 -7.97 6.31
N ALA A 109 5.92 -7.79 7.24
CA ALA A 109 7.05 -6.93 6.96
C ALA A 109 7.93 -7.69 5.94
N ARG A 110 7.63 -7.52 4.65
CA ARG A 110 8.70 -7.46 3.65
C ARG A 110 9.13 -5.99 3.51
N ALA A 111 9.15 -5.26 4.63
CA ALA A 111 10.16 -4.26 4.82
C ALA A 111 11.48 -5.04 4.82
N GLU A 112 12.36 -4.71 3.90
CA GLU A 112 13.73 -5.20 3.88
C GLU A 112 14.22 -5.24 5.33
N ALA A 113 14.62 -6.43 5.78
CA ALA A 113 15.13 -6.57 7.14
C ALA A 113 16.18 -5.47 7.30
N PRO A 114 16.08 -4.58 8.32
CA PRO A 114 17.20 -3.70 8.59
C PRO A 114 18.39 -4.64 8.75
N GLU A 115 19.41 -4.43 7.93
CA GLU A 115 20.72 -5.03 8.14
C GLU A 115 20.96 -4.93 9.64
N ARG A 116 21.04 -6.08 10.31
CA ARG A 116 21.12 -6.11 11.75
C ARG A 116 22.45 -5.46 12.08
N ASP A 117 22.40 -4.23 12.61
CA ASP A 117 23.60 -3.59 13.12
C ASP A 117 24.09 -4.45 14.29
N HIS A 118 25.16 -5.21 14.04
CA HIS A 118 25.75 -6.14 15.00
C HIS A 118 26.71 -5.42 15.96
N GLY A 119 26.67 -4.08 15.98
CA GLY A 119 27.58 -3.26 16.76
C GLY A 119 28.98 -3.15 16.16
N THR A 120 29.80 -2.34 16.81
CA THR A 120 31.20 -2.12 16.43
C THR A 120 32.12 -2.91 17.36
N CYS A 121 33.17 -3.52 16.82
CA CYS A 121 34.18 -4.20 17.61
C CYS A 121 34.83 -3.22 18.61
N PRO A 122 34.89 -3.54 19.92
CA PRO A 122 35.46 -2.63 20.92
C PRO A 122 36.98 -2.50 20.81
N VAL A 123 37.65 -3.37 20.05
CA VAL A 123 39.12 -3.40 19.90
C VAL A 123 39.55 -2.72 18.61
N HIS A 124 38.94 -3.10 17.49
CA HIS A 124 39.33 -2.64 16.15
C HIS A 124 38.41 -1.56 15.57
N PHE A 125 37.33 -1.21 16.27
CA PHE A 125 36.35 -0.20 15.85
C PHE A 125 35.76 -0.43 14.44
N VAL A 126 35.73 -1.68 13.98
CA VAL A 126 35.09 -2.10 12.71
C VAL A 126 33.69 -2.67 12.97
N ALA A 127 32.80 -2.60 11.96
CA ALA A 127 31.47 -3.20 12.04
C ALA A 127 31.57 -4.72 12.22
N LEU A 128 30.84 -5.28 13.18
CA LEU A 128 30.85 -6.72 13.44
C LEU A 128 29.96 -7.46 12.41
N PRO A 129 30.39 -8.63 11.93
CA PRO A 129 29.50 -9.54 11.20
C PRO A 129 28.57 -10.27 12.18
N ALA A 130 27.62 -11.04 11.63
CA ALA A 130 26.61 -11.78 12.41
C ALA A 130 27.18 -12.79 13.43
N THR A 131 28.47 -13.14 13.32
CA THR A 131 29.19 -14.00 14.26
C THR A 131 29.62 -13.27 15.54
N GLY A 132 29.57 -11.93 15.57
CA GLY A 132 29.98 -11.12 16.72
C GLY A 132 31.49 -10.97 16.91
N VAL A 133 32.30 -11.44 15.95
CA VAL A 133 33.77 -11.33 15.95
C VAL A 133 34.21 -10.74 14.61
N CYS A 134 35.02 -9.67 14.62
CA CYS A 134 35.57 -9.11 13.38
C CYS A 134 36.75 -9.94 12.87
N ASP A 135 37.02 -9.90 11.57
CA ASP A 135 38.12 -10.64 10.92
C ASP A 135 39.52 -10.28 11.43
N LEU A 136 39.67 -9.18 12.18
CA LEU A 136 40.93 -8.79 12.82
C LEU A 136 41.11 -9.34 14.24
N CYS A 137 40.08 -10.00 14.79
CA CYS A 137 40.11 -10.61 16.13
C CYS A 137 40.18 -12.15 16.09
N ASP A 138 40.45 -12.74 14.92
CA ASP A 138 40.69 -14.19 14.78
C ASP A 138 41.85 -14.65 15.68
#